data_AF-A0A1F7VE43-F1
#
_entry.id   AF-A0A1F7VE43-F1
#
_cell.length_a   1.000
_cell.length_b   1.000
_cell.length_c   1.000
_cell.angle_alpha   90.00
_cell.angle_beta   90.00
_cell.angle_gamma   90.00
#
_symmetry.space_group_name_H-M   'P 1'
#
loop_
_entity.id
_entity.type
_entity.pdbx_description
1 polymer ?
#
loop_
_entity_poly.entity_id
_entity_poly.type
_entity_poly.pdbx_seq_one_letter_code
_entity_poly.pdbx_strand_id
1 'polypeptide(L)'
;MASPNDIKKSTVIRMNGELWVAVDFQRVSPGKGSSFVRTRLRNLKSGKVIENNFKSAETLEFEDVQYKKMQYLFNDGNLYTFMDNGTYEQVSVGKAEIAEFIPYLKEGLDVTVVMHEGNALTIALPQKIQYRIAYAEPAVKGDTASGNVTKEADLDNGLKMRVPMFINTGDEILVNTDSGTYVERVSK
;
A
#
# COMPACT_ATOMS: atom_id res chain seq x y z
N MET A 1 -28.01 6.50 -6.86
CA MET A 1 -27.13 7.57 -6.33
C MET A 1 -26.98 7.33 -4.84
N ALA A 2 -25.75 7.10 -4.37
CA ALA A 2 -25.49 6.63 -3.02
C ALA A 2 -25.38 7.79 -2.02
N SER A 3 -25.75 7.56 -0.76
CA SER A 3 -25.61 8.56 0.30
C SER A 3 -24.26 8.39 1.02
N PRO A 4 -23.65 9.47 1.53
CA PRO A 4 -22.53 9.40 2.46
C PRO A 4 -22.77 8.50 3.67
N ASN A 5 -24.03 8.36 4.11
CA ASN A 5 -24.38 7.47 5.21
C ASN A 5 -24.13 5.99 4.86
N ASP A 6 -24.12 5.63 3.58
CA ASP A 6 -23.88 4.26 3.10
C ASP A 6 -22.39 3.89 3.06
N ILE A 7 -21.49 4.87 3.27
CA ILE A 7 -20.04 4.64 3.32
C ILE A 7 -19.70 3.65 4.44
N LYS A 8 -18.90 2.65 4.07
CA LYS A 8 -18.25 1.70 4.96
C LYS A 8 -16.77 1.63 4.60
N LYS A 9 -16.00 0.89 5.39
CA LYS A 9 -14.64 0.53 5.01
C LYS A 9 -14.65 -0.24 3.68
N SER A 10 -13.68 0.04 2.83
CA SER A 10 -13.55 -0.48 1.46
C SER A 10 -14.60 -0.01 0.45
N THR A 11 -15.50 0.91 0.80
CA THR A 11 -16.34 1.58 -0.21
C THR A 11 -15.45 2.36 -1.18
N VAL A 12 -15.62 2.13 -2.49
CA VAL A 12 -14.93 2.91 -3.53
C VAL A 12 -15.86 4.00 -4.01
N ILE A 13 -15.35 5.22 -3.99
CA ILE A 13 -16.05 6.45 -4.32
C ILE A 13 -15.35 7.06 -5.53
N ARG A 14 -16.11 7.35 -6.59
CA ARG A 14 -15.62 8.17 -7.70
C ARG A 14 -15.69 9.64 -7.31
N MET A 15 -14.54 10.31 -7.27
CA MET A 15 -14.44 11.72 -6.88
C MET A 15 -13.37 12.41 -7.73
N ASN A 16 -13.77 13.50 -8.40
CA ASN A 16 -12.91 14.26 -9.32
C ASN A 16 -12.32 13.41 -10.46
N GLY A 17 -13.08 12.43 -10.95
CA GLY A 17 -12.62 11.51 -12.01
C GLY A 17 -11.69 10.39 -11.54
N GLU A 18 -11.31 10.37 -10.27
CA GLU A 18 -10.44 9.36 -9.67
C GLU A 18 -11.22 8.42 -8.74
N LEU A 19 -10.68 7.23 -8.51
CA LEU A 19 -11.26 6.23 -7.62
C LEU A 19 -10.58 6.25 -6.26
N TRP A 20 -11.37 6.40 -5.21
CA TRP A 20 -10.92 6.52 -3.83
C TRP A 20 -11.54 5.43 -2.98
N VAL A 21 -10.73 4.66 -2.26
CA VAL A 21 -11.22 3.68 -1.29
C VAL A 21 -11.27 4.28 0.11
N ALA A 22 -12.41 4.13 0.79
CA ALA A 22 -12.54 4.49 2.19
C ALA A 22 -11.77 3.50 3.08
N VAL A 23 -10.63 3.93 3.63
CA VAL A 23 -9.83 3.12 4.54
C VAL A 23 -10.29 3.25 5.99
N ASP A 24 -10.92 4.38 6.32
CA ASP A 24 -11.55 4.65 7.61
C ASP A 24 -12.72 5.63 7.45
N PHE A 25 -13.69 5.58 8.37
CA PHE A 25 -14.84 6.49 8.37
C PHE A 25 -15.44 6.68 9.77
N GLN A 26 -16.00 7.86 10.00
CA GLN A 26 -16.69 8.22 11.23
C GLN A 26 -17.93 9.04 10.91
N ARG A 27 -19.10 8.58 11.37
CA ARG A 27 -20.34 9.34 11.30
C ARG A 27 -20.38 10.33 12.45
N VAL A 28 -20.60 11.61 12.14
CA VAL A 28 -20.64 12.69 13.13
C VAL A 28 -21.99 13.39 13.05
N SER A 29 -22.72 13.35 14.17
CA SER A 29 -23.98 14.06 14.35
C SER A 29 -23.80 15.08 15.48
N PRO A 30 -23.47 16.34 15.17
CA PRO A 30 -23.30 17.36 16.21
C PRO A 30 -24.67 17.72 16.81
N GLY A 31 -24.70 18.04 18.11
CA GLY A 31 -25.94 18.45 18.79
C GLY A 31 -26.61 19.71 18.22
N LYS A 32 -25.84 20.50 17.45
CA LYS A 32 -26.34 21.59 16.58
C LYS A 32 -25.57 21.53 15.25
N GLY A 33 -26.27 21.59 14.12
CA GLY A 33 -25.70 21.57 12.77
C GLY A 33 -26.01 20.29 11.98
N SER A 34 -25.60 20.25 10.72
CA SER A 34 -25.84 19.12 9.83
C SER A 34 -24.90 17.95 10.14
N SER A 35 -25.43 16.73 10.08
CA SER A 35 -24.60 15.52 10.17
C SER A 35 -23.70 15.37 8.94
N PHE A 36 -22.54 14.76 9.15
CA PHE A 36 -21.57 14.48 8.10
C PHE A 36 -20.81 13.19 8.38
N VAL A 37 -20.19 12.62 7.36
CA VAL A 37 -19.30 11.46 7.46
C VAL A 37 -17.88 11.93 7.19
N ARG A 38 -17.04 11.89 8.22
CA ARG A 38 -15.59 12.06 8.08
C ARG A 38 -15.01 10.78 7.54
N THR A 39 -14.18 10.86 6.50
CA THR A 39 -13.56 9.71 5.87
C THR A 39 -12.07 9.92 5.73
N ARG A 40 -11.31 8.84 5.87
CA ARG A 40 -9.95 8.75 5.36
C ARG A 40 -10.01 7.94 4.08
N LEU A 41 -9.65 8.57 2.98
CA LEU A 41 -9.71 8.01 1.65
C LEU A 41 -8.30 7.76 1.14
N ARG A 42 -8.07 6.62 0.50
CA ARG A 42 -6.83 6.33 -0.23
C ARG A 42 -7.14 6.30 -1.72
N ASN A 43 -6.38 7.04 -2.52
CA ASN A 43 -6.47 6.97 -3.97
C ASN A 43 -6.03 5.58 -4.44
N LEU A 44 -6.81 4.94 -5.32
CA LEU A 44 -6.45 3.61 -5.81
C LEU A 44 -5.27 3.63 -6.78
N LYS A 45 -5.02 4.72 -7.50
CA LYS A 45 -3.95 4.81 -8.50
C LYS A 45 -2.64 5.38 -7.96
N SER A 46 -2.73 6.38 -7.09
CA SER A 46 -1.57 7.13 -6.57
C SER A 46 -1.28 6.89 -5.10
N GLY A 47 -2.07 6.05 -4.42
CA GLY A 47 -1.87 5.65 -3.03
C GLY A 47 -2.00 6.78 -2.00
N LYS A 48 -2.15 8.02 -2.47
CA LYS A 48 -2.33 9.23 -1.67
C LYS A 48 -3.49 9.06 -0.71
N VAL A 49 -3.24 9.33 0.56
CA VAL A 49 -4.27 9.35 1.60
C VAL A 49 -4.71 10.78 1.87
N ILE A 50 -6.01 11.01 1.89
CA ILE A 50 -6.63 12.29 2.25
C ILE A 50 -7.71 12.08 3.31
N GLU A 51 -8.00 13.14 4.05
CA GLU A 51 -9.21 13.19 4.89
C GLU A 51 -10.25 14.06 4.18
N ASN A 52 -11.48 13.57 4.08
CA ASN A 52 -12.59 14.30 3.47
C ASN A 52 -13.87 14.15 4.28
N ASN A 53 -14.63 15.23 4.39
CA ASN A 53 -15.92 15.24 5.09
C ASN A 53 -17.05 15.35 4.07
N PHE A 54 -17.93 14.36 4.03
CA PHE A 54 -19.13 14.38 3.18
C PHE A 54 -20.35 14.74 4.03
N LYS A 55 -21.05 15.83 3.71
CA LYS A 55 -22.32 16.16 4.40
C LYS A 55 -23.36 15.09 4.08
N SER A 56 -24.18 14.67 5.04
CA SER A 56 -25.13 13.57 4.83
C SER A 56 -26.15 13.77 3.69
N ALA A 57 -26.35 15.01 3.24
CA ALA A 57 -27.23 15.36 2.12
C ALA A 57 -26.53 15.37 0.75
N GLU A 58 -25.20 15.22 0.71
CA GLU A 58 -24.46 15.08 -0.55
C GLU A 58 -24.83 13.75 -1.22
N THR A 59 -24.61 13.71 -2.53
CA THR A 59 -24.82 12.50 -3.32
C THR A 59 -23.48 12.03 -3.85
N LEU A 60 -23.23 10.73 -3.75
CA LEU A 60 -21.99 10.10 -4.15
C LEU A 60 -22.22 9.06 -5.24
N GLU A 61 -21.16 8.82 -6.00
CA GLU A 61 -21.05 7.74 -6.97
C GLU A 61 -20.14 6.67 -6.37
N PHE A 62 -20.71 5.50 -6.13
CA PHE A 62 -19.98 4.34 -5.66
C PHE A 62 -19.66 3.43 -6.83
N GLU A 63 -18.52 2.77 -6.75
CA GLU A 63 -18.03 1.85 -7.76
C GLU A 63 -17.85 0.47 -7.14
N ASP A 64 -18.30 -0.55 -7.87
CA ASP A 64 -18.15 -1.94 -7.44
C ASP A 64 -16.78 -2.47 -7.87
N VAL A 65 -15.86 -2.58 -6.91
CA VAL A 65 -14.57 -3.20 -7.12
C VAL A 65 -14.51 -4.57 -6.45
N GLN A 66 -13.71 -5.46 -7.03
CA GLN A 66 -13.41 -6.76 -6.45
C GLN A 66 -11.96 -6.78 -5.97
N TYR A 67 -11.74 -7.30 -4.77
CA TYR A 67 -10.41 -7.47 -4.20
C TYR A 67 -10.03 -8.94 -4.32
N LYS A 68 -9.06 -9.26 -5.19
CA LYS A 68 -8.53 -10.62 -5.35
C LYS A 68 -7.15 -10.72 -4.71
N LYS A 69 -6.95 -11.69 -3.83
CA LYS A 69 -5.60 -12.00 -3.30
C LYS A 69 -4.83 -12.77 -4.37
N MET A 70 -3.70 -12.25 -4.78
CA MET A 70 -2.89 -12.83 -5.84
C MET A 70 -1.41 -12.72 -5.52
N GLN A 71 -0.61 -13.59 -6.11
CA GLN A 71 0.84 -13.60 -5.99
C GLN A 71 1.47 -12.87 -7.17
N TYR A 72 2.42 -11.97 -6.92
CA TYR A 72 3.22 -11.36 -7.97
C TYR A 72 4.19 -12.38 -8.59
N LEU A 73 4.18 -12.48 -9.92
CA LEU A 73 5.01 -13.42 -10.67
C LEU A 73 6.25 -12.75 -11.27
N PHE A 74 6.05 -11.86 -12.25
CA PHE A 74 7.12 -11.21 -13.02
C PHE A 74 6.59 -9.95 -13.72
N ASN A 75 7.47 -9.23 -14.41
CA ASN A 75 7.09 -8.14 -15.31
C ASN A 75 7.84 -8.27 -16.66
N ASP A 76 7.26 -7.72 -17.72
CA ASP A 76 7.85 -7.65 -19.07
C ASP A 76 8.41 -6.24 -19.41
N GLY A 77 8.56 -5.40 -18.38
CA GLY A 77 8.96 -4.00 -18.47
C GLY A 77 7.80 -3.00 -18.46
N ASN A 78 6.63 -3.36 -19.02
CA ASN A 78 5.45 -2.48 -19.07
C ASN A 78 4.26 -3.03 -18.29
N LEU A 79 4.12 -4.35 -18.22
CA LEU A 79 3.06 -5.05 -17.52
C LEU A 79 3.65 -5.86 -16.36
N TYR A 80 2.94 -5.86 -15.24
CA TYR A 80 3.26 -6.64 -14.04
C TYR A 80 2.19 -7.70 -13.88
N THR A 81 2.59 -8.97 -13.82
CA THR A 81 1.68 -10.11 -13.83
C THR A 81 1.51 -10.68 -12.43
N PHE A 82 0.26 -10.98 -12.09
CA PHE A 82 -0.17 -11.53 -10.81
C PHE A 82 -1.01 -12.78 -11.07
N MET A 83 -0.98 -13.73 -10.15
CA MET A 83 -1.69 -14.99 -10.27
C MET A 83 -2.54 -15.27 -9.04
N ASP A 84 -3.79 -15.69 -9.26
CA ASP A 84 -4.63 -16.23 -8.20
C ASP A 84 -4.14 -17.62 -7.78
N ASN A 85 -3.82 -17.82 -6.50
CA ASN A 85 -3.28 -19.08 -5.99
C ASN A 85 -4.31 -20.23 -5.96
N GLY A 86 -5.60 -19.93 -6.05
CA GLY A 86 -6.68 -20.93 -6.07
C GLY A 86 -7.10 -21.34 -7.48
N THR A 87 -7.20 -20.38 -8.39
CA THR A 87 -7.67 -20.64 -9.77
C THR A 87 -6.57 -20.70 -10.80
N TYR A 88 -5.34 -20.26 -10.47
CA TYR A 88 -4.22 -20.06 -11.39
C TYR A 88 -4.51 -19.05 -12.53
N GLU A 89 -5.59 -18.27 -12.39
CA GLU A 89 -5.91 -17.16 -13.29
C GLU A 89 -4.83 -16.09 -13.16
N GLN A 90 -4.32 -15.60 -14.30
CA GLN A 90 -3.34 -14.53 -14.32
C GLN A 90 -3.97 -13.23 -14.79
N VAL A 91 -3.59 -12.14 -14.14
CA VAL A 91 -3.97 -10.78 -14.52
C VAL A 91 -2.73 -9.91 -14.57
N SER A 92 -2.71 -8.95 -15.50
CA SER A 92 -1.60 -8.01 -15.64
C SER A 92 -2.06 -6.59 -15.36
N VAL A 93 -1.22 -5.82 -14.69
CA VAL A 93 -1.45 -4.41 -14.39
C VAL A 93 -0.37 -3.58 -15.06
N GLY A 94 -0.77 -2.46 -15.66
CA GLY A 94 0.16 -1.53 -16.31
C GLY A 94 1.09 -0.86 -15.29
N LYS A 95 2.36 -0.70 -15.66
CA LYS A 95 3.40 -0.03 -14.86
C LYS A 95 2.96 1.33 -14.30
N ALA A 96 2.25 2.12 -15.11
CA ALA A 96 1.79 3.45 -14.73
C ALA A 96 0.75 3.43 -13.60
N GLU A 97 -0.02 2.35 -13.47
CA GLU A 97 -1.09 2.24 -12.48
C GLU A 97 -0.58 1.79 -11.11
N ILE A 98 0.62 1.21 -11.04
CA ILE A 98 1.21 0.67 -9.81
C ILE A 98 2.62 1.24 -9.53
N ALA A 99 2.96 2.36 -10.17
CA ALA A 99 4.31 2.91 -10.19
C ALA A 99 4.92 3.08 -8.78
N GLU A 100 4.10 3.49 -7.82
CA GLU A 100 4.49 3.68 -6.42
C GLU A 100 4.78 2.37 -5.66
N PHE A 101 4.18 1.26 -6.09
CA PHE A 101 4.29 -0.04 -5.43
C PHE A 101 5.45 -0.88 -5.97
N ILE A 102 5.87 -0.62 -7.21
CA ILE A 102 6.95 -1.36 -7.90
C ILE A 102 8.22 -1.53 -7.05
N PRO A 103 8.73 -0.50 -6.34
CA PRO A 103 9.95 -0.65 -5.54
C PRO A 103 9.87 -1.70 -4.42
N TYR A 104 8.66 -2.10 -4.02
CA TYR A 104 8.41 -3.09 -2.98
C TYR A 104 8.04 -4.47 -3.52
N LEU A 105 7.87 -4.61 -4.84
CA LEU A 105 7.53 -5.91 -5.41
C LEU A 105 8.75 -6.84 -5.37
N LYS A 106 8.49 -8.11 -5.04
CA LYS A 106 9.42 -9.23 -5.18
C LYS A 106 8.64 -10.46 -5.60
N GLU A 107 9.23 -11.28 -6.46
CA GLU A 107 8.56 -12.50 -6.95
C GLU A 107 8.07 -13.35 -5.78
N GLY A 108 6.85 -13.88 -5.90
CA GLY A 108 6.21 -14.65 -4.85
C GLY A 108 5.49 -13.82 -3.78
N LEU A 109 5.54 -12.48 -3.82
CA LEU A 109 4.83 -11.63 -2.87
C LEU A 109 3.31 -11.71 -3.08
N ASP A 110 2.57 -12.06 -2.01
CA ASP A 110 1.12 -11.95 -1.99
C ASP A 110 0.68 -10.47 -1.88
N VAL A 111 -0.17 -10.05 -2.80
CA VAL A 111 -0.77 -8.72 -2.88
C VAL A 111 -2.29 -8.84 -3.05
N THR A 112 -2.99 -7.73 -2.89
CA THR A 112 -4.41 -7.65 -3.28
C THR A 112 -4.54 -6.89 -4.58
N VAL A 113 -4.99 -7.53 -5.65
CA VAL A 113 -5.32 -6.88 -6.91
C VAL A 113 -6.74 -6.31 -6.82
N VAL A 114 -6.91 -5.06 -7.20
CA VAL A 114 -8.20 -4.38 -7.24
C VAL A 114 -8.72 -4.42 -8.66
N MET A 115 -9.81 -5.14 -8.87
CA MET A 115 -10.46 -5.32 -10.17
C MET A 115 -11.72 -4.45 -10.25
N HIS A 116 -11.98 -3.87 -11.42
CA HIS A 116 -13.22 -3.14 -11.72
C HIS A 116 -13.68 -3.54 -13.12
N GLU A 117 -14.92 -4.01 -13.23
CA GLU A 117 -15.51 -4.51 -14.49
C GLU A 117 -14.63 -5.52 -15.25
N GLY A 118 -13.93 -6.39 -14.51
CA GLY A 118 -13.02 -7.40 -15.08
C GLY A 118 -11.61 -6.91 -15.42
N ASN A 119 -11.33 -5.60 -15.28
CA ASN A 119 -10.00 -5.03 -15.51
C ASN A 119 -9.25 -4.82 -14.19
N ALA A 120 -7.97 -5.15 -14.17
CA ALA A 120 -7.12 -4.90 -13.02
C ALA A 120 -6.70 -3.42 -12.98
N LEU A 121 -7.19 -2.68 -11.97
CA LEU A 121 -6.94 -1.25 -11.85
C LEU A 121 -5.61 -0.94 -11.18
N THR A 122 -5.31 -1.66 -10.09
CA THR A 122 -4.18 -1.38 -9.22
C THR A 122 -3.91 -2.58 -8.31
N ILE A 123 -2.90 -2.45 -7.44
CA ILE A 123 -2.65 -3.38 -6.35
C ILE A 123 -2.66 -2.66 -5.01
N ALA A 124 -2.86 -3.43 -3.94
CA ALA A 124 -2.60 -3.03 -2.58
C ALA A 124 -1.57 -3.99 -1.98
N LEU A 125 -0.45 -3.42 -1.52
CA LEU A 125 0.58 -4.16 -0.82
C LEU A 125 0.15 -4.50 0.61
N PRO A 126 0.68 -5.59 1.19
CA PRO A 126 0.65 -5.79 2.65
C PRO A 126 1.30 -4.59 3.35
N GLN A 127 0.72 -4.13 4.46
CA GLN A 127 1.24 -2.98 5.23
C GLN A 127 2.72 -3.16 5.64
N LYS A 128 3.12 -4.42 5.85
CA LYS A 128 4.48 -4.78 6.19
C LYS A 128 4.95 -5.92 5.30
N ILE A 129 6.12 -5.77 4.70
CA ILE A 129 6.75 -6.80 3.87
C ILE A 129 8.12 -7.13 4.46
N GLN A 130 8.43 -8.42 4.55
CA GLN A 130 9.73 -8.91 4.99
C GLN A 130 10.71 -8.94 3.81
N TYR A 131 11.92 -8.46 4.03
CA TYR A 131 13.02 -8.52 3.07
C TYR A 131 14.28 -9.03 3.73
N ARG A 132 15.15 -9.65 2.94
CA ARG A 132 16.51 -9.96 3.37
C ARG A 132 17.44 -8.81 3.00
N ILE A 133 18.37 -8.47 3.89
CA ILE A 133 19.45 -7.53 3.58
C ILE A 133 20.44 -8.21 2.62
N ALA A 134 20.47 -7.75 1.38
CA ALA A 134 21.42 -8.20 0.37
C ALA A 134 22.82 -7.65 0.63
N TYR A 135 22.91 -6.38 1.06
CA TYR A 135 24.15 -5.73 1.42
C TYR A 135 23.90 -4.60 2.44
N ALA A 136 24.77 -4.49 3.45
CA ALA A 136 24.81 -3.34 4.34
C ALA A 136 26.28 -3.03 4.72
N GLU A 137 26.61 -1.75 4.84
CA GLU A 137 27.96 -1.33 5.20
C GLU A 137 28.38 -1.85 6.58
N PRO A 138 29.65 -2.28 6.76
CA PRO A 138 30.17 -2.64 8.07
C PRO A 138 30.09 -1.45 9.04
N ALA A 139 29.61 -1.68 10.26
CA ALA A 139 29.61 -0.63 11.27
C ALA A 139 31.06 -0.28 11.66
N VAL A 140 31.46 0.98 11.48
CA VAL A 140 32.78 1.47 11.92
C VAL A 140 32.71 1.84 13.41
N LYS A 141 33.63 1.29 14.22
CA LYS A 141 33.79 1.65 15.63
C LYS A 141 34.13 3.14 15.72
N GLY A 142 33.16 3.98 16.08
CA GLY A 142 33.35 5.43 16.25
C GLY A 142 32.10 6.26 15.99
N ASP A 143 31.15 5.76 15.20
CA ASP A 143 29.95 6.52 14.80
C ASP A 143 28.86 6.66 15.87
N THR A 144 29.10 6.25 17.12
CA THR A 144 28.08 6.20 18.19
C THR A 144 27.86 7.50 18.96
N ALA A 145 28.27 8.65 18.42
CA ALA A 145 28.26 9.93 19.16
C ALA A 145 26.85 10.55 19.36
N SER A 146 25.83 10.06 18.65
CA SER A 146 24.46 10.57 18.73
C SER A 146 23.47 9.42 18.54
N GLY A 147 22.42 9.34 19.37
CA GLY A 147 21.39 8.29 19.23
C GLY A 147 20.75 8.23 17.83
N ASN A 148 20.24 7.05 17.45
CA ASN A 148 19.61 6.73 16.16
C ASN A 148 20.51 6.88 14.92
N VAL A 149 21.73 6.35 14.97
CA VAL A 149 22.57 6.23 13.78
C VAL A 149 21.99 5.19 12.82
N THR A 150 21.80 5.58 11.56
CA THR A 150 21.33 4.71 10.47
C THR A 150 22.37 4.64 9.36
N LYS A 151 22.47 3.50 8.69
CA LYS A 151 23.26 3.29 7.48
C LYS A 151 22.38 2.90 6.30
N GLU A 152 22.90 3.04 5.09
CA GLU A 152 22.24 2.53 3.90
C GLU A 152 22.41 1.01 3.79
N ALA A 153 21.35 0.36 3.31
CA ALA A 153 21.34 -1.06 3.01
C ALA A 153 20.53 -1.34 1.74
N ASP A 154 20.98 -2.33 0.99
CA ASP A 154 20.32 -2.87 -0.19
C ASP A 154 19.53 -4.13 0.21
N LEU A 155 18.26 -4.20 -0.18
CA LEU A 155 17.39 -5.35 0.05
C LEU A 155 17.50 -6.38 -1.09
N ASP A 156 17.02 -7.59 -0.86
CA ASP A 156 17.00 -8.71 -1.83
C ASP A 156 16.18 -8.43 -3.09
N ASN A 157 15.24 -7.49 -3.04
CA ASN A 157 14.48 -7.02 -4.20
C ASN A 157 15.11 -5.79 -4.89
N GLY A 158 16.26 -5.32 -4.43
CA GLY A 158 16.97 -4.15 -4.97
C GLY A 158 16.54 -2.79 -4.40
N LEU A 159 15.56 -2.75 -3.49
CA LEU A 159 15.20 -1.52 -2.77
C LEU A 159 16.36 -1.08 -1.87
N LYS A 160 16.67 0.22 -1.88
CA LYS A 160 17.65 0.83 -0.97
C LYS A 160 16.94 1.59 0.13
N MET A 161 17.38 1.42 1.38
CA MET A 161 16.78 2.12 2.51
C MET A 161 17.76 2.35 3.67
N ARG A 162 17.38 3.24 4.58
CA ARG A 162 18.11 3.45 5.84
C ARG A 162 17.66 2.47 6.90
N VAL A 163 18.63 1.77 7.49
CA VAL A 163 18.44 0.80 8.56
C VAL A 163 19.33 1.13 9.77
N PRO A 164 19.00 0.67 10.99
CA PRO A 164 19.86 0.85 12.15
C PRO A 164 21.27 0.25 11.94
N MET A 165 22.29 0.85 12.55
CA MET A 165 23.70 0.42 12.39
C MET A 165 23.97 -1.05 12.71
N PHE A 166 23.18 -1.66 13.60
CA PHE A 166 23.35 -3.05 14.02
C PHE A 166 22.84 -4.08 13.01
N ILE A 167 22.12 -3.66 11.96
CA ILE A 167 21.63 -4.54 10.90
C ILE A 167 22.79 -4.98 10.02
N ASN A 168 22.90 -6.26 9.71
CA ASN A 168 24.00 -6.80 8.90
C ASN A 168 23.48 -7.45 7.62
N THR A 169 24.38 -7.63 6.66
CA THR A 169 24.11 -8.45 5.47
C THR A 169 23.62 -9.84 5.89
N GLY A 170 22.51 -10.29 5.30
CA GLY A 170 21.87 -11.55 5.62
C GLY A 170 20.80 -11.49 6.72
N ASP A 171 20.67 -10.38 7.46
CA ASP A 171 19.54 -10.18 8.38
C ASP A 171 18.22 -10.10 7.59
N GLU A 172 17.13 -10.51 8.22
CA GLU A 172 15.78 -10.31 7.70
C GLU A 172 15.13 -9.15 8.45
N ILE A 173 14.52 -8.23 7.70
CA ILE A 173 13.88 -7.04 8.26
C ILE A 173 12.45 -6.93 7.77
N LEU A 174 11.64 -6.25 8.56
CA LEU A 174 10.28 -5.89 8.21
C LEU A 174 10.23 -4.41 7.82
N VAL A 175 9.63 -4.12 6.68
CA VAL A 175 9.51 -2.76 6.11
C VAL A 175 8.05 -2.37 6.04
N ASN A 176 7.72 -1.15 6.48
CA ASN A 176 6.39 -0.58 6.32
C ASN A 176 6.27 0.03 4.92
N THR A 177 5.30 -0.43 4.13
CA THR A 177 5.11 0.01 2.73
C THR A 177 4.45 1.37 2.60
N ASP A 178 3.69 1.81 3.62
CA ASP A 178 3.03 3.12 3.60
C ASP A 178 4.05 4.24 3.86
N SER A 179 5.03 4.01 4.75
CA SER A 179 6.08 4.98 5.09
C SER A 179 7.42 4.74 4.38
N GLY A 180 7.64 3.54 3.82
CA GLY A 180 8.92 3.13 3.25
C GLY A 180 10.04 2.96 4.29
N THR A 181 9.69 2.79 5.57
CA THR A 181 10.66 2.78 6.67
C THR A 181 10.87 1.40 7.27
N TYR A 182 12.06 1.20 7.84
CA TYR A 182 12.37 0.04 8.66
C TYR A 182 11.41 -0.02 9.87
N VAL A 183 10.92 -1.22 10.18
CA VAL A 183 10.08 -1.49 11.36
C VAL A 183 10.90 -2.23 12.41
N GLU A 184 11.38 -3.42 12.08
CA GLU A 184 12.11 -4.29 13.01
C GLU A 184 12.98 -5.31 12.26
N ARG A 185 13.94 -5.90 12.97
CA ARG A 185 14.69 -7.08 12.51
C ARG A 185 13.91 -8.30 12.94
N VAL A 186 13.61 -9.18 12.00
CA VAL A 186 12.93 -10.44 12.27
C VAL A 186 13.89 -11.34 13.04
N SER A 187 13.51 -11.70 14.27
CA SER A 187 14.19 -12.74 15.05
C SER A 187 13.75 -14.11 14.53
N LYS A 188 14.71 -15.00 14.30
CA LYS A 188 14.43 -16.42 14.03
C LYS A 188 13.88 -17.13 15.26
#